data_AF-A0A7K2N4Y3-F1
#
_entry.id   AF-A0A7K2N4Y3-F1
#
_cell.length_a   1.000
_cell.length_b   1.000
_cell.length_c   1.000
_cell.angle_alpha   90.00
_cell.angle_beta   90.00
_cell.angle_gamma   90.00
#
_symmetry.space_group_name_H-M   'P 1'
#
loop_
_entity.id
_entity.type
_entity.pdbx_description
1 polymer ?
#
loop_
_entity_poly.entity_id
_entity_poly.type
_entity_poly.pdbx_seq_one_letter_code
_entity_poly.pdbx_strand_id
1 'polypeptide(L)'
;LTRVPGTGSAALPARRSRILTQVDGVRTAAQIASALACRTYHTLVELRRLAADGLVRTAAPTAPVPPPGPEPPGGVWDDPDTALLRRLRDALEAL
;
A
#
# COMPACT_ATOMS: atom_id res chain seq x y z
N LEU A 1 13.95 2.92 -1.29
CA LEU A 1 13.54 1.72 -0.50
C LEU A 1 14.80 1.14 0.12
N THR A 2 14.92 1.06 1.45
CA THR A 2 16.19 0.64 2.09
C THR A 2 16.07 -0.74 2.72
N ARG A 3 17.04 -1.63 2.48
CA ARG A 3 17.12 -2.91 3.20
C ARG A 3 17.46 -2.67 4.67
N VAL A 4 16.93 -3.52 5.52
CA VAL A 4 17.29 -3.61 6.93
C VAL A 4 18.02 -4.94 7.13
N PRO A 5 19.24 -4.94 7.68
CA PRO A 5 19.91 -6.19 8.01
C PRO A 5 19.13 -6.89 9.13
N GLY A 6 18.58 -8.07 8.83
CA GLY A 6 17.78 -8.86 9.76
C GLY A 6 17.82 -10.35 9.43
N THR A 7 17.65 -11.19 10.44
CA THR A 7 17.78 -12.66 10.37
C THR A 7 16.65 -13.36 9.61
N GLY A 8 15.58 -12.63 9.25
CA GLY A 8 14.38 -13.18 8.57
C GLY A 8 14.51 -13.44 7.07
N SER A 9 15.66 -13.14 6.44
CA SER A 9 15.82 -13.30 4.98
C SER A 9 15.87 -14.76 4.50
N ALA A 10 16.23 -15.72 5.37
CA ALA A 10 16.55 -17.09 4.96
C ALA A 10 15.32 -17.95 4.62
N ALA A 11 14.13 -17.60 5.13
CA ALA A 11 12.90 -18.40 4.98
C ALA A 11 11.89 -17.80 3.97
N LEU A 12 12.32 -16.86 3.14
CA LEU A 12 11.43 -16.15 2.23
C LEU A 12 11.04 -16.99 1.00
N PRO A 13 9.77 -16.93 0.54
CA PRO A 13 9.39 -17.47 -0.76
C PRO A 13 10.22 -16.85 -1.90
N ALA A 14 10.54 -17.63 -2.93
CA ALA A 14 11.45 -17.24 -4.01
C ALA A 14 11.13 -15.87 -4.64
N ARG A 15 9.84 -15.55 -4.80
CA ARG A 15 9.39 -14.24 -5.33
C ARG A 15 9.81 -13.08 -4.42
N ARG A 16 9.69 -13.23 -3.10
CA ARG A 16 9.99 -12.20 -2.10
C ARG A 16 11.50 -11.99 -1.97
N SER A 17 12.28 -13.08 -2.02
CA SER A 17 13.74 -13.04 -2.10
C SER A 17 14.22 -12.29 -3.35
N ARG A 18 13.63 -12.58 -4.52
CA ARG A 18 13.98 -11.90 -5.78
C ARG A 18 13.71 -10.39 -5.74
N ILE A 19 12.61 -9.97 -5.12
CA ILE A 19 12.31 -8.54 -4.90
C ILE A 19 13.31 -7.92 -3.93
N LEU A 20 13.61 -8.60 -2.82
CA LEU A 20 14.59 -8.13 -1.84
C LEU A 20 15.96 -7.88 -2.50
N THR A 21 16.41 -8.78 -3.39
CA THR A 21 17.66 -8.62 -4.16
C THR A 21 17.70 -7.36 -5.04
N GLN A 22 16.55 -6.80 -5.43
CA GLN A 22 16.49 -5.57 -6.23
C GLN A 22 16.44 -4.29 -5.38
N VAL A 23 16.20 -4.39 -4.07
CA VAL A 23 16.14 -3.23 -3.15
C VAL A 23 17.56 -2.75 -2.89
N ASP A 24 17.93 -1.60 -3.43
CA ASP A 24 19.28 -1.03 -3.39
C ASP A 24 19.35 0.35 -2.72
N GLY A 25 18.27 0.80 -2.09
CA GLY A 25 18.17 2.16 -1.53
C GLY A 25 17.53 3.15 -2.51
N VAL A 26 17.91 3.07 -3.79
CA VAL A 26 17.63 4.08 -4.81
C VAL A 26 16.35 3.76 -5.59
N ARG A 27 16.13 2.50 -5.94
CA ARG A 27 15.02 2.13 -6.82
C ARG A 27 13.66 2.29 -6.16
N THR A 28 12.70 2.73 -6.96
CA THR A 28 11.28 2.77 -6.63
C THR A 28 10.63 1.41 -6.88
N ALA A 29 9.43 1.20 -6.33
CA ALA A 29 8.67 -0.03 -6.57
C ALA A 29 8.34 -0.25 -8.06
N ALA A 30 8.06 0.82 -8.81
CA ALA A 30 7.81 0.74 -10.25
C ALA A 30 9.07 0.32 -11.02
N GLN A 31 10.23 0.88 -10.70
CA GLN A 31 11.51 0.49 -11.32
C GLN A 31 11.85 -0.98 -11.05
N ILE A 32 11.62 -1.45 -9.81
CA ILE A 32 11.79 -2.86 -9.46
C ILE A 32 10.80 -3.75 -10.24
N ALA A 33 9.54 -3.33 -10.35
CA ALA A 33 8.52 -4.08 -11.08
C ALA A 33 8.86 -4.23 -12.57
N SER A 34 9.30 -3.14 -13.21
CA SER A 34 9.76 -3.13 -14.60
C SER A 34 10.97 -4.05 -14.80
N ALA A 35 11.97 -3.99 -13.91
CA ALA A 35 13.15 -4.86 -13.98
C ALA A 35 12.82 -6.36 -13.82
N LEU A 36 11.72 -6.67 -13.12
CA LEU A 36 11.22 -8.04 -12.93
C LEU A 36 10.12 -8.43 -13.91
N ALA A 37 9.80 -7.58 -14.90
CA ALA A 37 8.72 -7.77 -15.87
C ALA A 37 7.36 -8.12 -15.22
N CYS A 38 7.01 -7.46 -14.12
CA CYS A 38 5.74 -7.66 -13.42
C CYS A 38 5.01 -6.34 -13.15
N ARG A 39 3.71 -6.43 -12.79
CA ARG A 39 2.89 -5.25 -12.49
C ARG A 39 3.29 -4.64 -11.13
N THR A 40 3.43 -3.31 -11.08
CA THR A 40 3.85 -2.53 -9.90
C THR A 40 3.07 -2.86 -8.64
N TYR A 41 1.77 -3.13 -8.75
CA TYR A 41 0.93 -3.50 -7.61
C TYR A 41 1.44 -4.76 -6.87
N HIS A 42 1.81 -5.81 -7.59
CA HIS A 42 2.33 -7.03 -6.95
C HIS A 42 3.64 -6.77 -6.23
N THR A 43 4.50 -5.92 -6.79
CA THR A 43 5.74 -5.50 -6.14
C THR A 43 5.45 -4.72 -4.86
N LEU A 44 4.45 -3.83 -4.86
CA LEU A 44 4.04 -3.08 -3.66
C LEU A 44 3.52 -4.00 -2.56
N VAL A 45 2.72 -5.01 -2.89
CA VAL A 45 2.21 -5.99 -1.92
C VAL A 45 3.36 -6.75 -1.26
N GLU A 46 4.33 -7.23 -2.05
CA GLU A 46 5.49 -7.93 -1.50
C GLU A 46 6.42 -7.01 -0.71
N LEU A 47 6.60 -5.76 -1.13
CA LEU A 47 7.37 -4.76 -0.36
C LEU A 47 6.68 -4.42 0.97
N ARG A 48 5.35 -4.35 1.01
CA ARG A 48 4.57 -4.15 2.24
C ARG A 48 4.78 -5.32 3.21
N ARG A 49 4.80 -6.55 2.70
CA ARG A 49 5.08 -7.77 3.49
C ARG A 49 6.51 -7.77 4.04
N LEU A 50 7.50 -7.48 3.17
CA LEU A 50 8.90 -7.33 3.59
C LEU A 50 9.08 -6.23 4.64
N ALA A 51 8.30 -5.16 4.58
CA ALA A 51 8.31 -4.09 5.58
C ALA A 51 7.69 -4.54 6.91
N ALA A 52 6.60 -5.31 6.87
CA ALA A 52 6.01 -5.91 8.08
C ALA A 52 6.98 -6.89 8.76
N ASP A 53 7.75 -7.63 7.97
CA ASP A 53 8.81 -8.53 8.45
C ASP A 53 10.08 -7.78 8.90
N GLY A 54 10.11 -6.44 8.78
CA GLY A 54 11.23 -5.61 9.18
C GLY A 54 12.46 -5.72 8.26
N LEU A 55 12.34 -6.29 7.06
CA LEU A 55 13.44 -6.50 6.11
C LEU A 55 13.63 -5.33 5.13
N VAL A 56 12.59 -4.54 4.89
CA VAL A 56 12.63 -3.36 4.03
C VAL A 56 11.98 -2.18 4.73
N ARG A 57 12.71 -1.09 4.89
CA ARG A 57 12.14 0.19 5.31
C ARG A 57 11.76 1.02 4.10
N THR A 58 10.49 1.40 4.03
CA THR A 58 9.98 2.37 3.06
C THR A 58 10.18 3.77 3.63
N ALA A 59 10.73 4.69 2.82
CA ALA A 59 10.69 6.11 3.20
C ALA A 59 9.23 6.53 3.31
N ALA A 60 8.90 7.34 4.33
CA ALA A 60 7.61 8.00 4.37
C ALA A 60 7.47 8.83 3.09
N PRO A 61 6.33 8.78 2.39
CA PRO A 61 6.12 9.65 1.25
C PRO A 61 6.27 11.09 1.74
N THR A 62 7.22 11.83 1.17
CA THR A 62 7.22 13.28 1.29
C THR A 62 5.97 13.74 0.56
N ALA A 63 4.90 14.03 1.32
CA ALA A 63 3.73 14.65 0.76
C ALA A 63 4.20 15.96 0.12
N PRO A 64 3.96 16.19 -1.19
CA PRO A 64 4.18 17.50 -1.75
C PRO A 64 3.33 18.46 -0.93
N VAL A 65 3.96 19.48 -0.34
CA VAL A 65 3.23 20.56 0.32
C VAL A 65 2.36 21.19 -0.75
N PRO A 66 1.02 21.09 -0.65
CA PRO A 66 0.17 21.73 -1.63
C PRO A 66 0.45 23.23 -1.59
N PRO A 67 0.51 23.93 -2.74
CA PRO A 67 0.52 25.38 -2.72
C PRO A 67 -0.70 25.87 -1.93
N PRO A 68 -0.63 27.04 -1.26
CA PRO A 68 -1.79 27.62 -0.59
C PRO A 68 -2.90 27.84 -1.63
N GLY A 69 -3.82 26.89 -1.69
CA GLY A 69 -5.04 26.93 -2.48
C GLY A 69 -6.21 27.29 -1.57
N PRO A 70 -7.36 27.66 -2.15
CA PRO A 70 -8.58 27.82 -1.36
C PRO A 70 -8.83 26.54 -0.56
N GLU A 71 -9.12 26.68 0.74
CA GLU A 71 -9.48 25.53 1.56
C GLU A 71 -10.62 24.78 0.87
N PRO A 72 -10.50 23.44 0.69
CA PRO A 72 -11.62 22.67 0.21
C PRO A 72 -12.79 22.93 1.17
N PRO A 73 -14.03 23.14 0.67
CA PRO A 73 -15.17 23.24 1.56
C PRO A 73 -15.15 22.02 2.46
N GLY A 74 -15.06 22.24 3.77
CA GLY A 74 -15.07 21.17 4.75
C GLY A 74 -16.29 20.31 4.47
N GLY A 75 -16.05 19.13 3.90
CA GLY A 75 -17.10 18.22 3.52
C GLY A 75 -17.77 17.71 4.78
N VAL A 76 -18.79 18.44 5.24
CA VAL A 76 -19.77 17.89 6.16
C VAL A 76 -20.46 16.81 5.34
N TRP A 77 -20.09 15.56 5.60
CA TRP A 77 -20.81 14.42 5.07
C TRP A 77 -22.23 14.52 5.65
N ASP A 78 -23.23 14.75 4.81
CA ASP A 78 -24.62 14.73 5.25
C ASP A 78 -24.89 13.40 5.96
N ASP A 79 -25.61 13.46 7.08
CA ASP A 79 -25.91 12.28 7.89
C ASP A 79 -26.54 11.20 7.00
N PRO A 80 -25.93 10.00 6.88
CA PRO A 80 -26.42 8.98 5.96
C PRO A 80 -27.82 8.55 6.39
N ASP A 81 -28.75 8.42 5.43
CA ASP A 81 -30.12 7.96 5.72
C ASP A 81 -30.09 6.49 6.20
N THR A 82 -29.94 6.32 7.50
CA THR A 82 -29.84 5.02 8.16
C THR A 82 -31.14 4.23 8.09
N ALA A 83 -32.29 4.90 7.90
CA ALA A 83 -33.58 4.25 7.73
C ALA A 83 -33.66 3.56 6.37
N LEU A 84 -33.14 4.19 5.32
CA LEU A 84 -33.00 3.57 4.00
C LEU A 84 -32.10 2.33 4.04
N LEU A 85 -30.93 2.43 4.66
CA LEU A 85 -29.98 1.32 4.76
C LEU A 85 -30.56 0.11 5.52
N ARG A 86 -31.34 0.38 6.58
CA ARG A 86 -32.01 -0.67 7.35
C ARG A 86 -33.07 -1.39 6.52
N ARG A 87 -33.93 -0.64 5.81
CA ARG A 87 -34.93 -1.22 4.90
C ARG A 87 -34.29 -2.08 3.80
N LEU A 88 -33.17 -1.64 3.24
CA LEU A 88 -32.47 -2.38 2.19
C LEU A 88 -31.95 -3.73 2.73
N ARG A 89 -31.34 -3.73 3.91
CA ARG A 89 -30.86 -4.97 4.53
C ARG A 89 -32.00 -5.93 4.82
N ASP A 90 -33.08 -5.44 5.43
CA ASP A 90 -34.22 -6.28 5.79
C ASP A 90 -34.87 -6.91 4.54
N ALA A 91 -34.90 -6.18 3.42
CA ALA A 91 -35.37 -6.70 2.13
C ALA A 91 -34.45 -7.77 1.51
N LEU A 92 -33.13 -7.67 1.74
CA LEU A 92 -32.16 -8.67 1.26
C LEU A 92 -32.15 -9.94 2.13
N GLU A 93 -32.41 -9.81 3.44
CA GLU A 93 -32.52 -10.96 4.36
C GLU A 93 -33.83 -11.73 4.21
N ALA A 94 -34.85 -11.11 3.61
CA ALA A 94 -36.15 -11.73 3.34
C ALA A 94 -36.20 -12.54 2.03
N LEU A 95 -35.10 -12.61 1.27
CA LEU A 95 -34.95 -13.40 0.04
C LEU A 95 -34.22 -14.72 0.30
#